data_AF-A0AA35KDI6-F1
#
_entry.id   AF-A0AA35KDI6-F1
#
_cell.length_a   1.000
_cell.length_b   1.000
_cell.length_c   1.000
_cell.angle_alpha   90.00
_cell.angle_beta   90.00
_cell.angle_gamma   90.00
#
_symmetry.space_group_name_H-M   'P 1'
#
loop_
_entity.id
_entity.type
_entity.pdbx_description
1 polymer ?
#
loop_
_entity_poly.entity_id
_entity_poly.type
_entity_poly.pdbx_seq_one_letter_code
_entity_poly.pdbx_strand_id
1 'polypeptide(L)'
;MGRLPRWFDCYLQANKLTERSEDCKRGLFLSLYGPKVFETARVLVAPLAVQAALWDVVQEKLCNHYTPKPSKIAARHVYYHRNQAEGESINN
;
A
#
# COMPACT_ATOMS: atom_id res chain seq x y z
N MET A 1 5.82 -4.10 6.60
CA MET A 1 4.41 -3.70 6.59
C MET A 1 4.20 -2.75 5.41
N GLY A 2 3.34 -3.14 4.47
CA GLY A 2 3.16 -2.45 3.19
C GLY A 2 2.64 -1.03 3.39
N ARG A 3 3.47 -0.03 3.07
CA ARG A 3 3.10 1.38 3.09
C ARG A 3 2.92 1.87 1.66
N LEU A 4 1.71 1.76 1.12
CA LEU A 4 1.20 2.73 0.16
C LEU A 4 0.59 3.88 0.98
N PRO A 5 1.43 4.80 1.48
CA PRO A 5 1.05 6.20 1.28
C PRO A 5 2.21 7.19 1.05
N ARG A 6 3.49 6.80 1.01
CA ARG A 6 4.57 7.82 0.93
C ARG A 6 4.44 8.73 -0.29
N TRP A 7 4.10 8.19 -1.46
CA TRP A 7 3.90 9.02 -2.64
C TRP A 7 2.64 9.89 -2.55
N PHE A 8 1.54 9.36 -2.00
CA PHE A 8 0.30 10.12 -1.87
C PHE A 8 0.45 11.25 -0.83
N ASP A 9 1.17 10.99 0.26
CA ASP A 9 1.53 12.01 1.25
C ASP A 9 2.39 13.10 0.61
N CYS A 10 3.39 12.74 -0.21
CA CYS A 10 4.18 13.70 -0.98
C CYS A 10 3.31 14.49 -1.99
N TYR A 11 2.34 13.84 -2.64
CA TYR A 11 1.39 14.51 -3.53
C TYR A 11 0.53 15.53 -2.76
N LEU A 12 0.01 15.16 -1.59
CA LEU A 12 -0.74 16.06 -0.73
C LEU A 12 0.12 17.25 -0.28
N GLN A 13 1.37 17.00 0.14
CA GLN A 13 2.30 18.05 0.55
C GLN A 13 2.64 19.00 -0.60
N ALA A 14 3.01 18.47 -1.78
CA ALA A 14 3.37 19.28 -2.95
C ALA A 14 2.22 20.18 -3.41
N ASN A 15 0.97 19.71 -3.25
CA ASN A 15 -0.23 20.45 -3.62
C ASN A 15 -0.85 21.24 -2.46
N LYS A 16 -0.21 21.29 -1.28
CA LYS A 16 -0.73 21.97 -0.07
C LYS A 16 -2.12 21.48 0.37
N LEU A 17 -2.35 20.16 0.26
CA LEU A 17 -3.59 19.46 0.58
C LEU A 17 -3.51 18.64 1.88
N THR A 18 -2.46 18.83 2.68
CA THR A 18 -2.18 18.04 3.88
C THR A 18 -3.27 18.13 4.95
N GLU A 19 -3.86 19.32 5.11
CA GLU A 19 -4.90 19.65 6.11
C GLU A 19 -6.34 19.27 5.68
N ARG A 20 -6.49 18.55 4.57
CA ARG A 20 -7.82 18.13 4.09
C ARG A 20 -8.40 17.02 4.96
N SER A 21 -9.73 16.97 5.04
CA SER A 21 -10.46 15.91 5.73
C SER A 21 -10.13 14.53 5.14
N GLU A 22 -10.25 13.49 5.95
CA GLU A 22 -10.04 12.10 5.53
C GLU A 22 -10.93 11.70 4.34
N ASP A 23 -12.16 12.19 4.31
CA ASP A 23 -13.08 11.97 3.18
C ASP A 23 -12.56 12.57 1.88
N CYS A 24 -11.97 13.77 1.96
CA CYS A 24 -11.35 14.43 0.82
C CYS A 24 -10.09 13.68 0.36
N LYS A 25 -9.26 13.22 1.30
CA LYS A 25 -8.08 12.39 1.01
C LYS A 25 -8.48 11.08 0.34
N ARG A 26 -9.51 10.39 0.85
CA ARG A 26 -10.07 9.17 0.26
C ARG A 26 -10.56 9.39 -1.16
N GLY A 27 -11.35 10.44 -1.39
CA GLY A 27 -11.86 10.79 -2.72
C GLY A 27 -10.75 11.09 -3.73
N LEU A 28 -9.77 11.91 -3.33
CA LEU A 28 -8.60 12.26 -4.16
C LEU A 28 -7.74 11.04 -4.48
N PHE A 29 -7.50 10.17 -3.51
CA PHE A 29 -6.76 8.95 -3.74
C PHE A 29 -7.45 8.08 -4.79
N LEU A 30 -8.74 7.80 -4.58
CA LEU A 30 -9.49 6.93 -5.47
C LEU A 30 -9.65 7.49 -6.90
N SER A 31 -9.76 8.82 -7.05
CA SER A 31 -9.80 9.45 -8.37
C SER A 31 -8.45 9.37 -9.09
N LEU A 32 -7.34 9.51 -8.36
CA LEU A 32 -5.99 9.52 -8.91
C LEU A 32 -5.52 8.14 -9.40
N TYR A 33 -5.88 7.07 -8.67
CA TYR A 33 -5.54 5.69 -9.06
C TYR A 33 -6.54 5.06 -10.06
N GLY A 34 -7.70 5.69 -10.25
CA GLY A 34 -8.64 5.37 -11.32
C GLY A 34 -9.57 4.18 -11.05
N PRO A 35 -10.41 3.81 -12.05
CA PRO A 35 -11.55 2.91 -11.87
C PRO A 35 -11.18 1.52 -11.37
N LYS A 36 -10.06 0.95 -11.83
CA LYS A 36 -9.64 -0.40 -11.43
C LYS A 36 -9.35 -0.48 -9.92
N VAL A 37 -8.62 0.49 -9.40
CA VAL A 37 -8.27 0.52 -7.97
C VAL A 37 -9.50 0.84 -7.12
N PHE A 38 -10.40 1.69 -7.63
CA PHE A 38 -11.70 1.95 -7.01
C PHE A 38 -12.53 0.67 -6.88
N GLU A 39 -12.65 -0.11 -7.95
CA GLU A 39 -13.39 -1.39 -7.92
C GLU A 39 -12.76 -2.40 -6.96
N THR A 40 -11.44 -2.53 -6.96
CA THR A 40 -10.73 -3.36 -5.97
C THR A 40 -11.02 -2.89 -4.54
N ALA A 41 -10.97 -1.58 -4.27
CA ALA A 41 -11.28 -1.02 -2.95
C ALA A 41 -12.72 -1.38 -2.55
N ARG A 42 -13.67 -1.22 -3.48
CA ARG A 42 -15.10 -1.55 -3.28
C ARG A 42 -15.32 -3.00 -2.90
N VAL A 43 -14.65 -3.93 -3.58
CA VAL A 43 -14.73 -5.35 -3.25
C VAL A 43 -14.11 -5.64 -1.88
N LEU A 44 -13.00 -4.98 -1.53
CA LEU A 44 -12.26 -5.24 -0.28
C LEU A 44 -12.92 -4.69 0.99
N VAL A 45 -13.73 -3.63 0.88
CA VAL A 45 -14.43 -3.02 2.03
C VAL A 45 -15.89 -3.43 2.15
N ALA A 46 -16.41 -4.24 1.22
CA ALA A 46 -17.75 -4.81 1.29
C ALA A 46 -17.98 -5.52 2.65
N PRO A 47 -19.19 -5.43 3.25
CA PRO A 47 -20.43 -4.87 2.69
C PRO A 47 -20.55 -3.34 2.77
N LEU A 48 -19.56 -2.65 3.35
CA LEU A 48 -19.58 -1.20 3.49
C LEU A 48 -19.31 -0.52 2.14
N ALA A 49 -19.96 0.62 1.90
CA ALA A 49 -19.63 1.47 0.75
C ALA A 49 -18.24 2.10 0.95
N VAL A 50 -17.42 2.18 -0.11
CA VAL A 50 -16.08 2.78 -0.05
C VAL A 50 -16.12 4.22 0.48
N GLN A 51 -17.18 4.95 0.16
CA GLN A 51 -17.41 6.31 0.61
C GLN A 51 -17.70 6.39 2.11
N ALA A 52 -18.21 5.32 2.72
CA ALA A 52 -18.48 5.24 4.16
C ALA A 52 -17.33 4.59 4.95
N ALA A 53 -16.37 3.95 4.26
CA ALA A 53 -15.21 3.35 4.89
C ALA A 53 -14.22 4.42 5.39
N LEU A 54 -13.69 4.19 6.60
CA LEU A 54 -12.62 5.01 7.16
C LEU A 54 -11.40 5.00 6.22
N TRP A 55 -10.72 6.14 6.15
CA TRP A 55 -9.57 6.31 5.24
C TRP A 55 -8.47 5.29 5.52
N ASP A 56 -8.09 5.12 6.79
CA ASP A 56 -7.07 4.16 7.22
C ASP A 56 -7.40 2.72 6.80
N VAL A 57 -8.69 2.34 6.89
CA VAL A 57 -9.14 0.98 6.51
C VAL A 57 -8.99 0.76 5.00
N VAL A 58 -9.35 1.76 4.19
CA VAL A 58 -9.20 1.67 2.72
C VAL A 58 -7.72 1.54 2.35
N GLN A 59 -6.85 2.35 2.95
CA GLN A 59 -5.41 2.27 2.72
C GLN A 59 -4.86 0.91 3.12
N GLU A 60 -5.18 0.42 4.31
CA GLU A 60 -4.68 -0.86 4.82
C GLU A 60 -5.09 -2.03 3.91
N LYS A 61 -6.38 -2.10 3.52
CA LYS A 61 -6.89 -3.16 2.65
C LYS A 61 -6.20 -3.17 1.29
N LEU A 62 -6.03 -2.00 0.67
CA LEU A 62 -5.34 -1.88 -0.62
C LEU A 62 -3.85 -2.21 -0.49
N CYS A 63 -3.18 -1.73 0.56
CA CYS A 63 -1.80 -2.07 0.87
C CYS A 63 -1.64 -3.59 0.98
N ASN A 64 -2.49 -4.25 1.76
CA ASN A 64 -2.42 -5.69 1.98
C ASN A 64 -2.76 -6.50 0.72
N HIS A 65 -3.62 -5.98 -0.16
CA HIS A 65 -3.95 -6.63 -1.43
C HIS A 65 -2.81 -6.57 -2.44
N TYR A 66 -2.18 -5.40 -2.59
CA TYR A 66 -1.09 -5.20 -3.56
C TYR A 66 0.29 -5.55 -3.01
N THR A 67 0.46 -5.70 -1.70
CA THR A 67 1.72 -6.17 -1.12
C THR A 67 1.87 -7.65 -1.44
N PRO A 68 2.94 -8.07 -2.12
CA PRO A 68 3.22 -9.48 -2.33
C PRO A 68 3.31 -10.15 -0.97
N LYS A 69 2.48 -11.18 -0.73
CA LYS A 69 2.69 -12.04 0.43
C LYS A 69 3.93 -12.88 0.15
N PRO A 70 5.06 -12.67 0.84
CA PRO A 70 6.24 -13.48 0.59
C PRO A 70 5.88 -14.93 0.90
N SER A 71 6.04 -15.81 -0.08
CA SER A 71 5.86 -17.24 0.14
C SER A 71 6.88 -17.67 1.20
N LYS A 72 6.41 -18.29 2.29
CA LYS A 72 7.30 -18.85 3.32
C LYS A 72 8.31 -19.82 2.70
N ILE A 73 7.88 -20.58 1.71
CA ILE A 73 8.72 -21.54 0.99
C ILE A 73 9.77 -20.79 0.15
N ALA A 74 9.37 -19.77 -0.61
CA ALA A 74 10.32 -18.99 -1.40
C ALA A 74 11.32 -18.22 -0.52
N ALA A 75 10.86 -17.60 0.58
CA ALA A 75 11.71 -16.91 1.53
C ALA A 75 12.71 -17.87 2.21
N ARG A 76 12.24 -19.07 2.60
CA ARG A 76 13.08 -20.12 3.14
C ARG A 76 14.14 -20.57 2.12
N HIS A 77 13.72 -20.83 0.88
CA HIS A 77 14.62 -21.20 -0.19
C HIS A 77 15.70 -20.13 -0.40
N VAL A 78 15.32 -18.86 -0.54
CA VAL A 78 16.28 -17.74 -0.67
C VAL A 78 17.26 -17.71 0.50
N TYR A 79 16.79 -17.89 1.75
CA TYR A 79 17.67 -17.89 2.91
C TYR A 79 18.69 -19.04 2.88
N TYR A 80 18.25 -20.27 2.63
CA TYR A 80 19.15 -21.44 2.62
C TYR A 80 20.06 -21.51 1.40
N HIS A 81 19.74 -20.82 0.31
CA HIS A 81 20.55 -20.76 -0.89
C HIS A 81 21.34 -19.44 -1.04
N ARG A 82 21.20 -18.50 -0.10
CA ARG A 82 22.00 -17.27 -0.10
C ARG A 82 23.38 -17.58 0.45
N ASN A 83 24.34 -17.71 -0.45
CA ASN A 83 25.76 -17.72 -0.12
C ASN A 83 26.30 -16.29 -0.21
N GLN A 84 27.09 -15.86 0.78
CA GLN A 84 27.78 -14.58 0.74
C GLN A 84 28.78 -14.59 -0.43
N ALA A 85 28.70 -13.57 -1.28
CA ALA A 85 29.64 -13.45 -2.40
C ALA A 85 31.02 -13.00 -1.91
N GLU A 86 32.06 -13.30 -2.69
CA GLU A 86 33.42 -12.84 -2.40
C GLU A 86 33.47 -11.30 -2.36
N GLY A 87 33.90 -10.74 -1.23
CA GLY A 87 33.93 -9.30 -0.99
C GLY A 87 32.60 -8.67 -0.54
N GLU A 88 31.52 -9.44 -0.37
CA GLU A 88 30.28 -8.92 0.23
C GLU A 88 30.53 -8.63 1.72
N SER A 89 30.10 -7.46 2.20
CA SER A 89 30.22 -7.08 3.60
C SER A 89 29.30 -7.93 4.48
N ILE A 90 29.78 -8.33 5.66
CA ILE A 90 28.95 -9.01 6.67
C ILE A 90 27.98 -8.05 7.38
N ASN A 91 28.18 -6.73 7.22
CA ASN A 91 27.23 -5.72 7.63
C ASN A 91 26.35 -5.34 6.43
N ASN A 92 25.03 -5.48 6.60
CA ASN A 92 24.00 -4.86 5.75
C ASN A 92 23.62 -3.49 6.31
#